data_AF-A0A924Z3H0-F1
#
_entry.id   AF-A0A924Z3H0-F1
#
_cell.length_a   1.000
_cell.length_b   1.000
_cell.length_c   1.000
_cell.angle_alpha   90.00
_cell.angle_beta   90.00
_cell.angle_gamma   90.00
#
_symmetry.space_group_name_H-M   'P 1'
#
loop_
_entity.id
_entity.type
_entity.pdbx_description
1 polymer ?
#
loop_
_entity_poly.entity_id
_entity_poly.type
_entity_poly.pdbx_seq_one_letter_code
_entity_poly.pdbx_strand_id
1 'polypeptide(L)'
;MKAEDVLKQYAAGSREFSALDLREINLGGANLSGADLSGADLSVANLAGANLSHADLSQTNLSVTKLNGANLSNAKLNGAKLSAANLTMADLREAKLVQAELIKAELTRSDLSGADLRGANLSNADLRDAKLRYANLSQTNLSRADLRHAILTEANLEQANLTSSDLSSTDLTGVDLNHAELRQTNLSRANLQGANLSGANLRWADLSGANLRWADLSGAKLSGANLTGADLSHATLLNATLVHVDLTRANLANADWSGADLSGSTMTGIKLHGVSPFGIKTTGATCRWLDLSQNGDQSQIYTFATESCQEYFNEMPPIVEVVIDARLDTDANCALAVTYQQVARQCGFLAPPPEIEAHLRRTTLTFRLERDEQLLIAAYVAIFPFEDNKMTQQTLMDLLHQIPTQKLSQDAGKIQQFQQLVTVLSQQVQQVNAVKLLQSIPIA
;
A
#
# COMPACT_ATOMS: atom_id res chain seq x y z
N MET A 1 28.80 -37.66 -22.46
CA MET A 1 28.78 -37.62 -23.96
C MET A 1 29.65 -36.46 -24.44
N LYS A 2 30.26 -36.48 -25.64
CA LYS A 2 31.05 -35.32 -26.11
C LYS A 2 30.14 -34.26 -26.74
N ALA A 3 30.57 -32.99 -26.69
CA ALA A 3 29.83 -31.86 -27.28
C ALA A 3 29.53 -32.06 -28.77
N GLU A 4 30.52 -32.52 -29.55
CA GLU A 4 30.35 -32.79 -30.98
C GLU A 4 29.25 -33.80 -31.27
N ASP A 5 29.07 -34.80 -30.41
CA ASP A 5 28.05 -35.84 -30.60
C ASP A 5 26.65 -35.25 -30.41
N VAL A 6 26.47 -34.42 -29.37
CA VAL A 6 25.21 -33.72 -29.10
C VAL A 6 24.85 -32.81 -30.26
N LEU A 7 25.81 -32.01 -30.74
CA LEU A 7 25.59 -31.07 -31.83
C LEU A 7 25.31 -31.79 -33.17
N LYS A 8 25.99 -32.91 -33.45
CA LYS A 8 25.71 -33.73 -34.64
C LYS A 8 24.31 -34.34 -34.59
N GLN A 9 23.90 -34.88 -33.43
CA GLN A 9 22.55 -35.43 -33.26
C GLN A 9 21.48 -34.34 -33.38
N TYR A 10 21.72 -33.16 -32.80
CA TYR A 10 20.80 -32.02 -32.91
C TYR A 10 20.66 -31.55 -34.36
N ALA A 11 21.78 -31.44 -35.09
CA ALA A 11 21.82 -31.08 -36.51
C ALA A 11 21.12 -32.13 -37.39
N ALA A 12 21.15 -33.41 -36.99
CA ALA A 12 20.42 -34.49 -37.64
C ALA A 12 18.91 -34.51 -37.31
N GLY A 13 18.43 -33.56 -36.48
CA GLY A 13 17.02 -33.41 -36.13
C GLY A 13 16.63 -34.04 -34.79
N SER A 14 17.54 -34.69 -34.07
CA SER A 14 17.26 -35.16 -32.72
C SER A 14 17.00 -33.99 -31.78
N ARG A 15 16.01 -34.14 -30.90
CA ARG A 15 15.76 -33.22 -29.77
C ARG A 15 15.84 -33.93 -28.43
N GLU A 16 16.02 -35.24 -28.42
CA GLU A 16 15.98 -36.08 -27.23
C GLU A 16 17.38 -36.16 -26.59
N PHE A 17 17.59 -35.41 -25.52
CA PHE A 17 18.82 -35.37 -24.72
C PHE A 17 18.53 -35.48 -23.22
N SER A 18 17.34 -35.97 -22.87
CA SER A 18 16.88 -36.13 -21.49
C SER A 18 17.71 -37.15 -20.71
N ALA A 19 17.85 -36.90 -19.41
CA ALA A 19 18.60 -37.73 -18.44
C ALA A 19 20.06 -38.03 -18.80
N LEU A 20 20.65 -37.32 -19.78
CA LEU A 20 22.04 -37.54 -20.18
C LEU A 20 23.02 -36.94 -19.16
N ASP A 21 24.16 -37.61 -19.00
CA ASP A 21 25.32 -37.05 -18.31
C ASP A 21 26.14 -36.17 -19.28
N LEU A 22 25.97 -34.87 -19.09
CA LEU A 22 26.57 -33.78 -19.86
C LEU A 22 27.38 -32.84 -18.93
N ARG A 23 27.87 -33.36 -17.81
CA ARG A 23 28.69 -32.59 -16.86
C ARG A 23 29.93 -32.03 -17.54
N GLU A 24 30.28 -30.79 -17.18
CA GLU A 24 31.46 -30.08 -17.69
C GLU A 24 31.49 -29.90 -19.23
N ILE A 25 30.39 -30.20 -19.93
CA ILE A 25 30.36 -30.12 -21.39
C ILE A 25 30.50 -28.66 -21.86
N ASN A 26 31.16 -28.46 -22.98
CA ASN A 26 31.26 -27.15 -23.61
C ASN A 26 30.31 -27.06 -24.81
N LEU A 27 29.19 -26.36 -24.62
CA LEU A 27 28.16 -26.08 -25.61
C LEU A 27 27.93 -24.56 -25.73
N GLY A 28 28.97 -23.75 -25.45
CA GLY A 28 28.90 -22.29 -25.56
C GLY A 28 28.53 -21.85 -26.98
N GLY A 29 27.57 -20.94 -27.10
CA GLY A 29 27.03 -20.44 -28.38
C GLY A 29 26.24 -21.47 -29.19
N ALA A 30 26.04 -22.69 -28.67
CA ALA A 30 25.30 -23.72 -29.38
C ALA A 30 23.83 -23.35 -29.56
N ASN A 31 23.22 -23.79 -30.66
CA ASN A 31 21.77 -23.76 -30.82
C ASN A 31 21.16 -25.08 -30.37
N LEU A 32 20.38 -25.04 -29.31
CA LEU A 32 19.67 -26.17 -28.68
C LEU A 32 18.21 -25.79 -28.41
N SER A 33 17.65 -24.87 -29.21
CA SER A 33 16.26 -24.42 -29.06
C SER A 33 15.28 -25.59 -29.17
N GLY A 34 14.37 -25.71 -28.22
CA GLY A 34 13.38 -26.79 -28.18
C GLY A 34 13.96 -28.18 -27.96
N ALA A 35 15.23 -28.30 -27.55
CA ALA A 35 15.79 -29.57 -27.12
C ALA A 35 15.12 -30.03 -25.81
N ASP A 36 14.84 -31.32 -25.69
CA ASP A 36 14.53 -31.95 -24.41
C ASP A 36 15.84 -32.33 -23.72
N LEU A 37 16.16 -31.58 -22.68
CA LEU A 37 17.28 -31.79 -21.76
C LEU A 37 16.78 -32.15 -20.36
N SER A 38 15.51 -32.55 -20.23
CA SER A 38 14.87 -32.78 -18.95
C SER A 38 15.61 -33.84 -18.13
N GLY A 39 15.85 -33.55 -16.86
CA GLY A 39 16.60 -34.42 -15.94
C GLY A 39 18.07 -34.66 -16.30
N ALA A 40 18.62 -34.00 -17.32
CA ALA A 40 20.03 -34.13 -17.66
C ALA A 40 20.92 -33.53 -16.55
N ASP A 41 22.16 -34.01 -16.47
CA ASP A 41 23.18 -33.39 -15.63
C ASP A 41 24.09 -32.51 -16.48
N LEU A 42 23.88 -31.20 -16.38
CA LEU A 42 24.65 -30.14 -17.03
C LEU A 42 25.46 -29.34 -16.00
N SER A 43 25.71 -29.90 -14.81
CA SER A 43 26.48 -29.20 -13.79
C SER A 43 27.88 -28.88 -14.28
N VAL A 44 28.34 -27.67 -13.96
CA VAL A 44 29.65 -27.13 -14.38
C VAL A 44 29.80 -26.97 -15.91
N ALA A 45 28.74 -27.20 -16.70
CA ALA A 45 28.80 -27.03 -18.14
C ALA A 45 29.02 -25.56 -18.55
N ASN A 46 29.57 -25.37 -19.75
CA ASN A 46 29.63 -24.08 -20.41
C ASN A 46 28.53 -23.98 -21.47
N LEU A 47 27.51 -23.19 -21.20
CA LEU A 47 26.39 -22.85 -22.08
C LEU A 47 26.32 -21.33 -22.34
N ALA A 48 27.44 -20.62 -22.15
CA ALA A 48 27.50 -19.16 -22.36
C ALA A 48 27.06 -18.80 -23.78
N GLY A 49 26.10 -17.87 -23.90
CA GLY A 49 25.53 -17.45 -25.19
C GLY A 49 24.76 -18.52 -25.96
N ALA A 50 24.51 -19.71 -25.37
CA ALA A 50 23.76 -20.76 -26.05
C ALA A 50 22.29 -20.34 -26.25
N ASN A 51 21.68 -20.79 -27.36
CA ASN A 51 20.26 -20.65 -27.58
C ASN A 51 19.52 -21.89 -27.07
N LEU A 52 18.88 -21.77 -25.93
CA LEU A 52 18.06 -22.77 -25.25
C LEU A 52 16.58 -22.34 -25.22
N SER A 53 16.16 -21.46 -26.13
CA SER A 53 14.77 -21.00 -26.16
C SER A 53 13.81 -22.18 -26.38
N HIS A 54 12.69 -22.18 -25.67
CA HIS A 54 11.71 -23.27 -25.68
C HIS A 54 12.25 -24.67 -25.28
N ALA A 55 13.49 -24.79 -24.80
CA ALA A 55 14.03 -26.08 -24.36
C ALA A 55 13.29 -26.59 -23.12
N ASP A 56 13.18 -27.92 -23.00
CA ASP A 56 12.73 -28.56 -21.77
C ASP A 56 13.94 -28.85 -20.90
N LEU A 57 14.14 -28.06 -19.86
CA LEU A 57 15.18 -28.17 -18.84
C LEU A 57 14.57 -28.54 -17.48
N SER A 58 13.37 -29.10 -17.46
CA SER A 58 12.70 -29.49 -16.22
C SER A 58 13.55 -30.49 -15.42
N GLN A 59 13.69 -30.28 -14.11
CA GLN A 59 14.49 -31.14 -13.21
C GLN A 59 15.98 -31.31 -13.60
N THR A 60 16.50 -30.46 -14.50
CA THR A 60 17.90 -30.52 -14.93
C THR A 60 18.82 -30.03 -13.82
N ASN A 61 19.99 -30.65 -13.67
CA ASN A 61 21.05 -30.11 -12.84
C ASN A 61 21.91 -29.12 -13.64
N LEU A 62 21.73 -27.83 -13.39
CA LEU A 62 22.49 -26.70 -13.96
C LEU A 62 23.34 -26.00 -12.86
N SER A 63 23.69 -26.72 -11.80
CA SER A 63 24.46 -26.14 -10.70
C SER A 63 25.85 -25.72 -11.19
N VAL A 64 26.26 -24.49 -10.86
CA VAL A 64 27.57 -23.91 -11.25
C VAL A 64 27.76 -23.81 -12.78
N THR A 65 26.69 -23.89 -13.56
CA THR A 65 26.73 -23.82 -15.03
C THR A 65 26.92 -22.37 -15.49
N LYS A 66 27.72 -22.17 -16.55
CA LYS A 66 27.86 -20.86 -17.20
C LYS A 66 26.76 -20.67 -18.23
N LEU A 67 25.82 -19.79 -17.96
CA LEU A 67 24.68 -19.42 -18.82
C LEU A 67 24.70 -17.92 -19.15
N ASN A 68 25.84 -17.24 -18.99
CA ASN A 68 25.94 -15.81 -19.22
C ASN A 68 25.58 -15.48 -20.69
N GLY A 69 24.63 -14.57 -20.87
CA GLY A 69 24.08 -14.20 -22.19
C GLY A 69 23.33 -15.30 -22.92
N ALA A 70 23.00 -16.43 -22.27
CA ALA A 70 22.22 -17.49 -22.90
C ALA A 70 20.76 -17.05 -23.13
N ASN A 71 20.15 -17.55 -24.21
CA ASN A 71 18.73 -17.37 -24.46
C ASN A 71 17.95 -18.56 -23.90
N LEU A 72 17.23 -18.35 -22.81
CA LEU A 72 16.33 -19.29 -22.12
C LEU A 72 14.87 -18.82 -22.23
N SER A 73 14.55 -17.93 -23.17
CA SER A 73 13.18 -17.44 -23.34
C SER A 73 12.23 -18.60 -23.60
N ASN A 74 11.07 -18.58 -22.94
CA ASN A 74 10.06 -19.65 -23.01
C ASN A 74 10.56 -21.07 -22.62
N ALA A 75 11.75 -21.21 -22.03
CA ALA A 75 12.25 -22.51 -21.59
C ALA A 75 11.47 -23.02 -20.37
N LYS A 76 11.38 -24.34 -20.22
CA LYS A 76 10.81 -24.98 -19.02
C LYS A 76 11.96 -25.37 -18.10
N LEU A 77 12.02 -24.77 -16.93
CA LEU A 77 13.04 -24.96 -15.89
C LEU A 77 12.39 -25.37 -14.56
N ASN A 78 11.18 -25.95 -14.59
CA ASN A 78 10.45 -26.33 -13.39
C ASN A 78 11.26 -27.34 -12.57
N GLY A 79 11.51 -27.02 -11.30
CA GLY A 79 12.35 -27.81 -10.39
C GLY A 79 13.81 -27.99 -10.83
N ALA A 80 14.30 -27.22 -11.81
CA ALA A 80 15.69 -27.26 -12.19
C ALA A 80 16.59 -26.72 -11.07
N LYS A 81 17.81 -27.26 -10.97
CA LYS A 81 18.81 -26.83 -9.99
C LYS A 81 19.79 -25.88 -10.66
N LEU A 82 19.70 -24.59 -10.39
CA LEU A 82 20.58 -23.53 -10.90
C LEU A 82 21.42 -22.89 -9.77
N SER A 83 21.68 -23.62 -8.69
CA SER A 83 22.45 -23.10 -7.56
C SER A 83 23.85 -22.67 -8.02
N ALA A 84 24.22 -21.44 -7.70
CA ALA A 84 25.46 -20.79 -8.15
C ALA A 84 25.69 -20.78 -9.67
N ALA A 85 24.65 -20.91 -10.49
CA ALA A 85 24.74 -20.74 -11.93
C ALA A 85 24.97 -19.27 -12.28
N ASN A 86 25.75 -19.01 -13.34
CA ASN A 86 25.94 -17.66 -13.86
C ASN A 86 24.95 -17.41 -15.00
N LEU A 87 23.90 -16.67 -14.73
CA LEU A 87 22.84 -16.23 -15.66
C LEU A 87 22.96 -14.73 -15.98
N THR A 88 24.14 -14.14 -15.81
CA THR A 88 24.38 -12.72 -16.07
C THR A 88 23.99 -12.38 -17.51
N MET A 89 23.13 -11.37 -17.70
CA MET A 89 22.59 -10.98 -19.01
C MET A 89 21.83 -12.08 -19.79
N ALA A 90 21.41 -13.16 -19.13
CA ALA A 90 20.59 -14.18 -19.78
C ALA A 90 19.17 -13.67 -20.06
N ASP A 91 18.56 -14.15 -21.13
CA ASP A 91 17.15 -13.91 -21.46
C ASP A 91 16.31 -15.07 -20.94
N LEU A 92 15.53 -14.84 -19.88
CA LEU A 92 14.59 -15.78 -19.27
C LEU A 92 13.14 -15.32 -19.42
N ARG A 93 12.84 -14.47 -20.43
CA ARG A 93 11.47 -13.98 -20.63
C ARG A 93 10.51 -15.14 -20.82
N GLU A 94 9.39 -15.09 -20.10
CA GLU A 94 8.34 -16.12 -20.12
C GLU A 94 8.81 -17.54 -19.77
N ALA A 95 10.00 -17.69 -19.18
CA ALA A 95 10.50 -18.98 -18.73
C ALA A 95 9.69 -19.50 -17.54
N LYS A 96 9.55 -20.83 -17.43
CA LYS A 96 8.85 -21.48 -16.33
C LYS A 96 9.87 -22.01 -15.32
N LEU A 97 10.00 -21.35 -14.19
CA LEU A 97 10.96 -21.62 -13.11
C LEU A 97 10.25 -22.06 -11.81
N VAL A 98 9.06 -22.66 -11.93
CA VAL A 98 8.27 -23.06 -10.75
C VAL A 98 9.09 -24.04 -9.91
N GLN A 99 9.25 -23.72 -8.63
CA GLN A 99 10.04 -24.50 -7.67
C GLN A 99 11.52 -24.71 -8.07
N ALA A 100 12.08 -23.89 -8.95
CA ALA A 100 13.50 -23.97 -9.30
C ALA A 100 14.41 -23.53 -8.13
N GLU A 101 15.60 -24.11 -8.04
CA GLU A 101 16.60 -23.76 -7.02
C GLU A 101 17.66 -22.83 -7.62
N LEU A 102 17.55 -21.52 -7.39
CA LEU A 102 18.50 -20.49 -7.84
C LEU A 102 19.33 -19.90 -6.68
N ILE A 103 19.66 -20.73 -5.68
CA ILE A 103 20.39 -20.31 -4.49
C ILE A 103 21.75 -19.75 -4.92
N LYS A 104 22.06 -18.50 -4.54
CA LYS A 104 23.31 -17.80 -4.94
C LYS A 104 23.53 -17.71 -6.46
N ALA A 105 22.49 -17.81 -7.28
CA ALA A 105 22.62 -17.62 -8.72
C ALA A 105 22.97 -16.16 -9.05
N GLU A 106 23.77 -15.95 -10.10
CA GLU A 106 24.12 -14.62 -10.61
C GLU A 106 23.17 -14.25 -11.75
N LEU A 107 22.20 -13.39 -11.50
CA LEU A 107 21.15 -12.94 -12.43
C LEU A 107 21.30 -11.44 -12.76
N THR A 108 22.49 -10.88 -12.54
CA THR A 108 22.74 -9.45 -12.82
C THR A 108 22.40 -9.14 -14.28
N ARG A 109 21.55 -8.12 -14.50
CA ARG A 109 21.08 -7.67 -15.83
C ARG A 109 20.35 -8.73 -16.67
N SER A 110 19.90 -9.84 -16.09
CA SER A 110 19.05 -10.80 -16.82
C SER A 110 17.65 -10.24 -17.04
N ASP A 111 16.96 -10.76 -18.05
CA ASP A 111 15.56 -10.43 -18.32
C ASP A 111 14.64 -11.61 -17.95
N LEU A 112 13.92 -11.50 -16.84
CA LEU A 112 12.92 -12.45 -16.36
C LEU A 112 11.49 -11.91 -16.56
N SER A 113 11.28 -10.96 -17.48
CA SER A 113 9.95 -10.38 -17.68
C SER A 113 8.93 -11.46 -18.06
N GLY A 114 7.80 -11.49 -17.35
CA GLY A 114 6.74 -12.50 -17.52
C GLY A 114 7.12 -13.93 -17.11
N ALA A 115 8.29 -14.15 -16.49
CA ALA A 115 8.67 -15.48 -16.04
C ALA A 115 7.81 -15.95 -14.85
N ASP A 116 7.60 -17.26 -14.75
CA ASP A 116 6.87 -17.90 -13.64
C ASP A 116 7.86 -18.54 -12.67
N LEU A 117 8.16 -17.84 -11.57
CA LEU A 117 9.09 -18.26 -10.52
C LEU A 117 8.36 -18.76 -9.26
N ARG A 118 7.07 -19.10 -9.32
CA ARG A 118 6.30 -19.48 -8.12
C ARG A 118 7.01 -20.53 -7.27
N GLY A 119 7.18 -20.23 -5.98
CA GLY A 119 7.85 -21.12 -5.03
C GLY A 119 9.34 -21.38 -5.30
N ALA A 120 9.97 -20.66 -6.23
CA ALA A 120 11.40 -20.78 -6.49
C ALA A 120 12.23 -20.27 -5.30
N ASN A 121 13.43 -20.83 -5.15
CA ASN A 121 14.38 -20.42 -4.12
C ASN A 121 15.51 -19.59 -4.72
N LEU A 122 15.43 -18.27 -4.58
CA LEU A 122 16.43 -17.28 -5.01
C LEU A 122 17.22 -16.72 -3.80
N SER A 123 17.30 -17.46 -2.69
CA SER A 123 18.00 -16.96 -1.51
C SER A 123 19.46 -16.65 -1.81
N ASN A 124 19.92 -15.47 -1.37
CA ASN A 124 21.25 -14.93 -1.63
C ASN A 124 21.60 -14.77 -3.13
N ALA A 125 20.62 -14.77 -4.04
CA ALA A 125 20.87 -14.51 -5.46
C ALA A 125 21.18 -13.03 -5.71
N ASP A 126 21.92 -12.76 -6.79
CA ASP A 126 22.24 -11.41 -7.25
C ASP A 126 21.37 -11.07 -8.47
N LEU A 127 20.35 -10.24 -8.28
CA LEU A 127 19.42 -9.75 -9.31
C LEU A 127 19.63 -8.26 -9.60
N ARG A 128 20.82 -7.71 -9.35
CA ARG A 128 21.09 -6.28 -9.64
C ARG A 128 20.80 -5.95 -11.10
N ASP A 129 20.14 -4.82 -11.33
CA ASP A 129 19.72 -4.36 -12.66
C ASP A 129 18.84 -5.38 -13.46
N ALA A 130 18.30 -6.41 -12.83
CA ALA A 130 17.48 -7.40 -13.53
C ALA A 130 16.09 -6.84 -13.86
N LYS A 131 15.49 -7.34 -14.95
CA LYS A 131 14.12 -7.02 -15.34
C LYS A 131 13.20 -8.15 -14.93
N LEU A 132 12.19 -7.87 -14.12
CA LEU A 132 11.17 -8.83 -13.66
C LEU A 132 9.76 -8.27 -13.85
N ARG A 133 9.54 -7.46 -14.89
CA ARG A 133 8.23 -6.87 -15.19
C ARG A 133 7.20 -7.98 -15.38
N TYR A 134 6.05 -7.90 -14.72
CA TYR A 134 4.98 -8.90 -14.80
C TYR A 134 5.39 -10.32 -14.39
N ALA A 135 6.55 -10.51 -13.75
CA ALA A 135 6.99 -11.82 -13.31
C ALA A 135 6.12 -12.32 -12.15
N ASN A 136 5.87 -13.62 -12.11
CA ASN A 136 5.19 -14.24 -10.98
C ASN A 136 6.22 -14.82 -10.01
N LEU A 137 6.42 -14.12 -8.90
CA LEU A 137 7.33 -14.45 -7.81
C LEU A 137 6.55 -14.83 -6.54
N SER A 138 5.28 -15.23 -6.65
CA SER A 138 4.50 -15.56 -5.45
C SER A 138 5.11 -16.74 -4.71
N GLN A 139 5.13 -16.65 -3.38
CA GLN A 139 5.72 -17.64 -2.47
C GLN A 139 7.22 -17.92 -2.72
N THR A 140 7.94 -17.05 -3.44
CA THR A 140 9.37 -17.20 -3.64
C THR A 140 10.17 -16.94 -2.37
N ASN A 141 11.33 -17.58 -2.26
CA ASN A 141 12.32 -17.23 -1.26
C ASN A 141 13.39 -16.32 -1.88
N LEU A 142 13.31 -15.02 -1.63
CA LEU A 142 14.27 -13.98 -1.99
C LEU A 142 15.08 -13.50 -0.77
N SER A 143 15.12 -14.26 0.32
CA SER A 143 15.83 -13.84 1.52
C SER A 143 17.31 -13.58 1.22
N ARG A 144 17.81 -12.43 1.68
CA ARG A 144 19.18 -11.95 1.44
C ARG A 144 19.56 -11.79 -0.03
N ALA A 145 18.61 -11.76 -0.95
CA ALA A 145 18.88 -11.45 -2.35
C ALA A 145 19.22 -9.96 -2.52
N ASP A 146 20.01 -9.65 -3.54
CA ASP A 146 20.35 -8.28 -3.94
C ASP A 146 19.56 -7.93 -5.21
N LEU A 147 18.55 -7.08 -5.09
CA LEU A 147 17.68 -6.60 -6.17
C LEU A 147 17.87 -5.10 -6.43
N ARG A 148 19.00 -4.52 -6.03
CA ARG A 148 19.25 -3.08 -6.24
C ARG A 148 19.11 -2.73 -7.71
N HIS A 149 18.39 -1.64 -7.97
CA HIS A 149 18.12 -1.13 -9.33
C HIS A 149 17.33 -2.08 -10.25
N ALA A 150 16.79 -3.20 -9.73
CA ALA A 150 15.93 -4.07 -10.51
C ALA A 150 14.60 -3.38 -10.86
N ILE A 151 13.93 -3.90 -11.89
CA ILE A 151 12.62 -3.41 -12.36
C ILE A 151 11.58 -4.52 -12.15
N LEU A 152 10.72 -4.37 -11.15
CA LEU A 152 9.66 -5.31 -10.76
C LEU A 152 8.26 -4.71 -10.98
N THR A 153 8.11 -3.76 -11.90
CA THR A 153 6.82 -3.15 -12.23
C THR A 153 5.75 -4.21 -12.47
N GLU A 154 4.63 -4.12 -11.73
CA GLU A 154 3.49 -5.04 -11.81
C GLU A 154 3.84 -6.53 -11.62
N ALA A 155 4.94 -6.84 -10.93
CA ALA A 155 5.27 -8.22 -10.54
C ALA A 155 4.37 -8.69 -9.38
N ASN A 156 4.14 -10.00 -9.30
CA ASN A 156 3.45 -10.63 -8.17
C ASN A 156 4.47 -11.20 -7.18
N LEU A 157 4.60 -10.62 -5.99
CA LEU A 157 5.38 -11.11 -4.85
C LEU A 157 4.49 -11.47 -3.63
N GLU A 158 3.24 -11.85 -3.87
CA GLU A 158 2.32 -12.31 -2.83
C GLU A 158 2.99 -13.42 -1.99
N GLN A 159 2.99 -13.25 -0.67
CA GLN A 159 3.60 -14.19 0.29
C GLN A 159 5.09 -14.50 0.06
N ALA A 160 5.81 -13.69 -0.72
CA ALA A 160 7.24 -13.86 -0.93
C ALA A 160 8.04 -13.58 0.35
N ASN A 161 9.12 -14.31 0.57
CA ASN A 161 10.07 -14.05 1.64
C ASN A 161 11.23 -13.20 1.15
N LEU A 162 11.25 -11.93 1.54
CA LEU A 162 12.25 -10.92 1.20
C LEU A 162 13.10 -10.53 2.43
N THR A 163 13.09 -11.35 3.50
CA THR A 163 13.80 -11.06 4.75
C THR A 163 15.27 -10.72 4.47
N SER A 164 15.73 -9.57 4.98
CA SER A 164 17.11 -9.09 4.84
C SER A 164 17.62 -8.95 3.40
N SER A 165 16.74 -8.79 2.41
CA SER A 165 17.12 -8.49 1.03
C SER A 165 17.39 -6.98 0.83
N ASP A 166 18.08 -6.64 -0.25
CA ASP A 166 18.33 -5.25 -0.67
C ASP A 166 17.54 -4.92 -1.93
N LEU A 167 16.49 -4.10 -1.80
CA LEU A 167 15.68 -3.52 -2.87
C LEU A 167 15.85 -1.99 -2.92
N SER A 168 17.01 -1.48 -2.51
CA SER A 168 17.24 -0.04 -2.58
C SER A 168 17.26 0.45 -4.03
N SER A 169 16.60 1.58 -4.26
CA SER A 169 16.44 2.18 -5.59
C SER A 169 15.83 1.26 -6.66
N THR A 170 15.01 0.28 -6.25
CA THR A 170 14.28 -0.64 -7.13
C THR A 170 12.96 -0.01 -7.60
N ASP A 171 12.54 -0.29 -8.84
CA ASP A 171 11.20 0.08 -9.32
C ASP A 171 10.21 -1.05 -9.01
N LEU A 172 9.34 -0.80 -8.01
CA LEU A 172 8.29 -1.68 -7.50
C LEU A 172 6.89 -1.10 -7.80
N THR A 173 6.76 -0.26 -8.83
CA THR A 173 5.48 0.38 -9.17
C THR A 173 4.40 -0.69 -9.43
N GLY A 174 3.27 -0.59 -8.74
CA GLY A 174 2.13 -1.51 -8.89
C GLY A 174 2.41 -2.96 -8.48
N VAL A 175 3.49 -3.21 -7.75
CA VAL A 175 3.84 -4.58 -7.31
C VAL A 175 2.82 -5.12 -6.32
N ASP A 176 2.53 -6.42 -6.37
CA ASP A 176 1.76 -7.09 -5.33
C ASP A 176 2.70 -7.71 -4.29
N LEU A 177 2.68 -7.18 -3.07
CA LEU A 177 3.43 -7.65 -1.89
C LEU A 177 2.47 -8.05 -0.76
N ASN A 178 1.21 -8.39 -1.08
CA ASN A 178 0.24 -8.83 -0.09
C ASN A 178 0.81 -9.99 0.75
N HIS A 179 0.73 -9.84 2.07
CA HIS A 179 1.28 -10.79 3.06
C HIS A 179 2.76 -11.17 2.88
N ALA A 180 3.56 -10.37 2.18
CA ALA A 180 4.99 -10.62 2.01
C ALA A 180 5.78 -10.42 3.33
N GLU A 181 6.88 -11.15 3.47
CA GLU A 181 7.79 -11.08 4.61
C GLU A 181 9.01 -10.19 4.26
N LEU A 182 8.97 -8.94 4.71
CA LEU A 182 9.92 -7.86 4.40
C LEU A 182 10.73 -7.39 5.63
N ARG A 183 10.93 -8.29 6.61
CA ARG A 183 11.68 -7.92 7.83
C ARG A 183 13.13 -7.57 7.47
N GLN A 184 13.62 -6.47 8.02
CA GLN A 184 15.00 -6.00 7.83
C GLN A 184 15.39 -5.78 6.36
N THR A 185 14.40 -5.61 5.48
CA THR A 185 14.62 -5.35 4.06
C THR A 185 15.04 -3.89 3.86
N ASN A 186 16.02 -3.66 2.99
CA ASN A 186 16.37 -2.31 2.55
C ASN A 186 15.50 -1.93 1.33
N LEU A 187 14.56 -1.02 1.52
CA LEU A 187 13.69 -0.41 0.49
C LEU A 187 14.00 1.09 0.32
N SER A 188 15.17 1.55 0.78
CA SER A 188 15.52 2.97 0.73
C SER A 188 15.47 3.46 -0.73
N ARG A 189 14.77 4.59 -0.94
CA ARG A 189 14.55 5.21 -2.26
C ARG A 189 13.88 4.30 -3.29
N ALA A 190 13.25 3.19 -2.89
CA ALA A 190 12.48 2.36 -3.79
C ALA A 190 11.21 3.08 -4.26
N ASN A 191 10.77 2.78 -5.47
CA ASN A 191 9.51 3.29 -6.01
C ASN A 191 8.40 2.25 -5.84
N LEU A 192 7.59 2.39 -4.80
CA LEU A 192 6.45 1.54 -4.43
C LEU A 192 5.10 2.18 -4.78
N GLN A 193 5.07 3.10 -5.75
CA GLN A 193 3.83 3.78 -6.13
C GLN A 193 2.76 2.76 -6.54
N GLY A 194 1.58 2.84 -5.92
CA GLY A 194 0.46 1.93 -6.20
C GLY A 194 0.69 0.47 -5.78
N ALA A 195 1.73 0.18 -5.01
CA ALA A 195 2.00 -1.18 -4.54
C ALA A 195 0.95 -1.67 -3.54
N ASN A 196 0.62 -2.96 -3.58
CA ASN A 196 -0.20 -3.61 -2.58
C ASN A 196 0.70 -4.24 -1.50
N LEU A 197 0.79 -3.62 -0.33
CA LEU A 197 1.54 -4.07 0.85
C LEU A 197 0.60 -4.54 1.97
N SER A 198 -0.68 -4.81 1.67
CA SER A 198 -1.67 -5.16 2.67
C SER A 198 -1.25 -6.42 3.45
N GLY A 199 -1.30 -6.32 4.78
CA GLY A 199 -0.88 -7.39 5.69
C GLY A 199 0.61 -7.77 5.64
N ALA A 200 1.45 -7.05 4.90
CA ALA A 200 2.88 -7.33 4.79
C ALA A 200 3.64 -7.07 6.12
N ASN A 201 4.75 -7.77 6.30
CA ASN A 201 5.56 -7.68 7.52
C ASN A 201 6.87 -6.92 7.24
N LEU A 202 6.85 -5.61 7.48
CA LEU A 202 7.91 -4.63 7.23
C LEU A 202 8.71 -4.28 8.50
N ARG A 203 8.68 -5.11 9.55
CA ARG A 203 9.38 -4.78 10.81
C ARG A 203 10.88 -4.56 10.58
N TRP A 204 11.38 -3.46 11.11
CA TRP A 204 12.77 -3.01 10.96
C TRP A 204 13.24 -2.84 9.51
N ALA A 205 12.32 -2.67 8.55
CA ALA A 205 12.67 -2.33 7.18
C ALA A 205 13.13 -0.87 7.09
N ASP A 206 14.02 -0.58 6.14
CA ASP A 206 14.42 0.78 5.79
C ASP A 206 13.65 1.22 4.54
N LEU A 207 12.67 2.11 4.68
CA LEU A 207 11.94 2.75 3.58
C LEU A 207 12.30 4.24 3.47
N SER A 208 13.47 4.66 3.94
CA SER A 208 13.87 6.07 3.90
C SER A 208 13.86 6.61 2.46
N GLY A 209 13.16 7.73 2.25
CA GLY A 209 12.99 8.35 0.95
C GLY A 209 12.24 7.52 -0.09
N ALA A 210 11.55 6.43 0.29
CA ALA A 210 10.77 5.63 -0.64
C ALA A 210 9.52 6.40 -1.14
N ASN A 211 9.12 6.12 -2.38
CA ASN A 211 7.85 6.62 -2.94
C ASN A 211 6.76 5.57 -2.71
N LEU A 212 5.85 5.81 -1.79
CA LEU A 212 4.71 4.96 -1.41
C LEU A 212 3.37 5.58 -1.82
N ARG A 213 3.37 6.53 -2.76
CA ARG A 213 2.14 7.21 -3.19
C ARG A 213 1.12 6.18 -3.67
N TRP A 214 -0.13 6.32 -3.22
CA TRP A 214 -1.22 5.40 -3.58
C TRP A 214 -1.01 3.93 -3.19
N ALA A 215 -0.02 3.61 -2.35
CA ALA A 215 0.21 2.25 -1.89
C ALA A 215 -0.86 1.84 -0.85
N ASP A 216 -1.23 0.56 -0.85
CA ASP A 216 -2.09 -0.03 0.17
C ASP A 216 -1.25 -0.73 1.24
N LEU A 217 -1.13 -0.14 2.42
CA LEU A 217 -0.48 -0.69 3.61
C LEU A 217 -1.49 -1.15 4.67
N SER A 218 -2.74 -1.44 4.29
CA SER A 218 -3.78 -1.87 5.24
C SER A 218 -3.33 -3.09 6.05
N GLY A 219 -3.35 -2.97 7.39
CA GLY A 219 -2.92 -4.02 8.31
C GLY A 219 -1.42 -4.39 8.24
N ALA A 220 -0.60 -3.59 7.54
CA ALA A 220 0.84 -3.84 7.45
C ALA A 220 1.53 -3.66 8.81
N LYS A 221 2.60 -4.43 9.05
CA LYS A 221 3.35 -4.45 10.31
C LYS A 221 4.69 -3.75 10.13
N LEU A 222 4.77 -2.47 10.49
CA LEU A 222 5.94 -1.62 10.29
C LEU A 222 6.74 -1.35 11.57
N SER A 223 6.52 -2.10 12.66
CA SER A 223 7.16 -1.78 13.94
C SER A 223 8.69 -1.63 13.82
N GLY A 224 9.23 -0.49 14.25
CA GLY A 224 10.66 -0.17 14.17
C GLY A 224 11.20 0.15 12.77
N ALA A 225 10.34 0.34 11.77
CA ALA A 225 10.77 0.71 10.42
C ALA A 225 11.21 2.18 10.33
N ASN A 226 12.07 2.48 9.35
CA ASN A 226 12.48 3.83 9.02
C ASN A 226 11.70 4.33 7.79
N LEU A 227 10.87 5.35 7.95
CA LEU A 227 10.14 6.03 6.88
C LEU A 227 10.57 7.51 6.73
N THR A 228 11.77 7.86 7.19
CA THR A 228 12.29 9.22 7.09
C THR A 228 12.23 9.73 5.65
N GLY A 229 11.53 10.83 5.42
CA GLY A 229 11.39 11.46 4.11
C GLY A 229 10.63 10.65 3.06
N ALA A 230 9.93 9.57 3.44
CA ALA A 230 9.12 8.79 2.50
C ALA A 230 7.87 9.57 2.04
N ASP A 231 7.42 9.36 0.81
CA ASP A 231 6.17 9.93 0.29
C ASP A 231 5.04 8.90 0.34
N LEU A 232 4.19 8.99 1.36
CA LEU A 232 2.98 8.19 1.55
C LEU A 232 1.70 8.95 1.13
N SER A 233 1.81 10.01 0.31
CA SER A 233 0.61 10.76 -0.06
C SER A 233 -0.40 9.88 -0.80
N HIS A 234 -1.66 9.98 -0.38
CA HIS A 234 -2.77 9.13 -0.84
C HIS A 234 -2.63 7.62 -0.55
N ALA A 235 -1.71 7.22 0.33
CA ALA A 235 -1.60 5.81 0.75
C ALA A 235 -2.71 5.43 1.75
N THR A 236 -3.03 4.15 1.81
CA THR A 236 -3.92 3.57 2.84
C THR A 236 -3.08 2.88 3.91
N LEU A 237 -3.23 3.26 5.16
CA LEU A 237 -2.56 2.76 6.36
C LEU A 237 -3.59 2.23 7.38
N LEU A 238 -4.79 1.87 6.92
CA LEU A 238 -5.89 1.39 7.76
C LEU A 238 -5.42 0.26 8.67
N ASN A 239 -5.56 0.43 9.99
CA ASN A 239 -5.13 -0.54 11.00
C ASN A 239 -3.64 -0.97 10.91
N ALA A 240 -2.78 -0.16 10.29
CA ALA A 240 -1.35 -0.45 10.20
C ALA A 240 -0.66 -0.29 11.57
N THR A 241 0.33 -1.14 11.86
CA THR A 241 1.13 -1.04 13.08
C THR A 241 2.42 -0.26 12.81
N LEU A 242 2.46 1.01 13.23
CA LEU A 242 3.56 1.96 13.07
C LEU A 242 4.31 2.24 14.41
N VAL A 243 4.32 1.24 15.30
CA VAL A 243 4.96 1.37 16.63
C VAL A 243 6.47 1.57 16.50
N HIS A 244 7.03 2.59 17.15
CA HIS A 244 8.46 2.95 17.07
C HIS A 244 8.98 3.21 15.65
N VAL A 245 8.12 3.70 14.76
CA VAL A 245 8.51 4.09 13.41
C VAL A 245 9.09 5.50 13.40
N ASP A 246 10.10 5.74 12.56
CA ASP A 246 10.57 7.09 12.25
C ASP A 246 9.88 7.64 10.99
N LEU A 247 8.95 8.57 11.18
CA LEU A 247 8.23 9.30 10.13
C LEU A 247 8.77 10.73 9.94
N THR A 248 10.00 11.01 10.40
CA THR A 248 10.59 12.34 10.29
C THR A 248 10.55 12.84 8.86
N ARG A 249 9.88 13.98 8.63
CA ARG A 249 9.67 14.60 7.30
C ARG A 249 8.99 13.71 6.26
N ALA A 250 8.26 12.68 6.67
CA ALA A 250 7.44 11.90 5.76
C ALA A 250 6.24 12.73 5.26
N ASN A 251 5.78 12.46 4.03
CA ASN A 251 4.59 13.08 3.47
C ASN A 251 3.40 12.14 3.56
N LEU A 252 2.39 12.47 4.36
CA LEU A 252 1.15 11.71 4.48
C LEU A 252 -0.05 12.44 3.88
N ALA A 253 0.15 13.47 3.05
CA ALA A 253 -0.95 14.26 2.53
C ALA A 253 -2.03 13.37 1.87
N ASN A 254 -3.27 13.53 2.30
CA ASN A 254 -4.45 12.76 1.87
C ASN A 254 -4.36 11.24 2.10
N ALA A 255 -3.49 10.77 3.01
CA ALA A 255 -3.46 9.37 3.41
C ALA A 255 -4.63 9.03 4.35
N ASP A 256 -5.13 7.79 4.27
CA ASP A 256 -6.07 7.24 5.25
C ASP A 256 -5.32 6.34 6.22
N TRP A 257 -5.16 6.76 7.46
CA TRP A 257 -4.48 6.00 8.52
C TRP A 257 -5.42 5.60 9.67
N SER A 258 -6.72 5.51 9.41
CA SER A 258 -7.70 5.20 10.44
C SER A 258 -7.36 3.89 11.17
N GLY A 259 -7.38 3.90 12.50
CA GLY A 259 -7.02 2.74 13.32
C GLY A 259 -5.53 2.43 13.42
N ALA A 260 -4.65 3.22 12.80
CA ALA A 260 -3.21 3.00 12.86
C ALA A 260 -2.64 3.20 14.28
N ASP A 261 -1.61 2.42 14.61
CA ASP A 261 -0.91 2.51 15.89
C ASP A 261 0.48 3.13 15.71
N LEU A 262 0.61 4.41 16.05
CA LEU A 262 1.84 5.20 15.99
C LEU A 262 2.54 5.30 17.36
N SER A 263 2.24 4.40 18.31
CA SER A 263 2.83 4.47 19.66
C SER A 263 4.37 4.47 19.62
N GLY A 264 4.98 5.41 20.33
CA GLY A 264 6.44 5.54 20.38
C GLY A 264 7.12 5.96 19.08
N SER A 265 6.36 6.39 18.06
CA SER A 265 6.91 6.86 16.77
C SER A 265 7.48 8.29 16.87
N THR A 266 8.32 8.66 15.90
CA THR A 266 8.78 10.05 15.71
C THR A 266 8.12 10.62 14.47
N MET A 267 7.45 11.77 14.59
CA MET A 267 6.69 12.39 13.49
C MET A 267 7.10 13.84 13.22
N THR A 268 8.28 14.23 13.67
CA THR A 268 8.73 15.62 13.53
C THR A 268 8.86 16.01 12.06
N GLY A 269 8.14 17.06 11.67
CA GLY A 269 8.12 17.60 10.32
C GLY A 269 7.29 16.83 9.31
N ILE A 270 6.44 15.92 9.79
CA ILE A 270 5.50 15.18 8.95
C ILE A 270 4.49 16.12 8.29
N LYS A 271 4.12 15.84 7.04
CA LYS A 271 3.10 16.60 6.31
C LYS A 271 1.73 15.91 6.40
N LEU A 272 0.71 16.62 6.88
CA LEU A 272 -0.63 16.09 7.18
C LEU A 272 -1.78 16.82 6.47
N HIS A 273 -1.53 17.42 5.32
CA HIS A 273 -2.59 18.08 4.56
C HIS A 273 -3.67 17.08 4.11
N GLY A 274 -4.94 17.35 4.44
CA GLY A 274 -6.06 16.50 4.04
C GLY A 274 -6.11 15.14 4.77
N VAL A 275 -5.47 15.04 5.94
CA VAL A 275 -5.44 13.82 6.76
C VAL A 275 -6.30 14.04 8.01
N SER A 276 -7.16 13.08 8.35
CA SER A 276 -7.92 13.10 9.60
C SER A 276 -6.97 12.86 10.78
N PRO A 277 -6.90 13.71 11.81
CA PRO A 277 -6.06 13.45 12.98
C PRO A 277 -6.64 12.37 13.92
N PHE A 278 -7.84 11.86 13.64
CA PHE A 278 -8.62 11.04 14.56
C PHE A 278 -8.42 9.54 14.36
N GLY A 279 -8.75 8.76 15.39
CA GLY A 279 -8.82 7.31 15.30
C GLY A 279 -7.45 6.62 15.25
N ILE A 280 -6.39 7.31 15.65
CA ILE A 280 -5.02 6.78 15.70
C ILE A 280 -4.52 6.71 17.14
N LYS A 281 -3.61 5.77 17.42
CA LYS A 281 -2.94 5.67 18.72
C LYS A 281 -1.59 6.36 18.65
N THR A 282 -1.34 7.29 19.57
CA THR A 282 -0.08 8.07 19.60
C THR A 282 0.62 8.01 20.96
N THR A 283 0.36 6.96 21.75
CA THR A 283 0.94 6.81 23.09
C THR A 283 2.47 6.85 23.04
N GLY A 284 3.08 7.86 23.67
CA GLY A 284 4.53 8.04 23.67
C GLY A 284 5.14 8.43 22.31
N ALA A 285 4.31 8.78 21.32
CA ALA A 285 4.81 9.35 20.07
C ALA A 285 5.39 10.75 20.32
N THR A 286 6.43 11.11 19.57
CA THR A 286 7.10 12.40 19.66
C THR A 286 6.92 13.20 18.39
N CYS A 287 6.57 14.47 18.53
CA CYS A 287 6.46 15.37 17.39
C CYS A 287 6.67 16.82 17.83
N ARG A 288 7.66 17.49 17.22
CA ARG A 288 7.95 18.91 17.52
C ARG A 288 7.13 19.87 16.67
N TRP A 289 6.89 19.52 15.42
CA TRP A 289 6.12 20.34 14.49
C TRP A 289 5.53 19.50 13.35
N LEU A 290 4.46 19.99 12.75
CA LEU A 290 3.77 19.45 11.58
C LEU A 290 3.79 20.47 10.45
N ASP A 291 3.77 19.99 9.21
CA ASP A 291 3.43 20.80 8.03
C ASP A 291 1.99 20.51 7.59
N LEU A 292 1.12 21.51 7.65
CA LEU A 292 -0.28 21.44 7.24
C LEU A 292 -0.51 22.02 5.83
N SER A 293 0.54 22.57 5.21
CA SER A 293 0.44 23.19 3.89
C SER A 293 0.10 22.18 2.81
N GLN A 294 -0.71 22.61 1.83
CA GLN A 294 -1.07 21.77 0.69
C GLN A 294 0.16 21.30 -0.10
N ASN A 295 1.13 22.19 -0.30
CA ASN A 295 2.28 21.95 -1.15
C ASN A 295 3.47 21.32 -0.41
N GLY A 296 3.47 21.30 0.92
CA GLY A 296 4.66 20.89 1.69
C GLY A 296 5.74 21.97 1.70
N ASP A 297 5.33 23.22 1.52
CA ASP A 297 6.20 24.40 1.46
C ASP A 297 6.42 25.03 2.85
N GLN A 298 5.93 24.37 3.91
CA GLN A 298 6.02 24.84 5.29
C GLN A 298 5.36 26.21 5.50
N SER A 299 4.43 26.62 4.63
CA SER A 299 3.66 27.86 4.82
C SER A 299 2.68 27.79 5.99
N GLN A 300 2.33 26.57 6.44
CA GLN A 300 1.43 26.32 7.56
C GLN A 300 2.09 25.33 8.53
N ILE A 301 2.86 25.84 9.48
CA ILE A 301 3.51 25.02 10.51
C ILE A 301 2.68 25.03 11.78
N TYR A 302 2.40 23.84 12.31
CA TYR A 302 1.90 23.68 13.67
C TYR A 302 3.04 23.24 14.58
N THR A 303 3.35 24.00 15.63
CA THR A 303 4.40 23.65 16.60
C THR A 303 3.77 23.25 17.93
N PHE A 304 4.21 22.13 18.49
CA PHE A 304 3.72 21.67 19.79
C PHE A 304 4.47 22.37 20.94
N ALA A 305 3.75 22.64 22.04
CA ALA A 305 4.35 23.21 23.25
C ALA A 305 5.26 22.22 23.98
N THR A 306 4.96 20.92 23.88
CA THR A 306 5.78 19.81 24.34
C THR A 306 6.03 18.84 23.19
N GLU A 307 6.98 17.92 23.30
CA GLU A 307 7.16 16.91 22.25
C GLU A 307 6.02 15.88 22.21
N SER A 308 5.06 15.94 23.15
CA SER A 308 3.84 15.13 23.10
C SER A 308 2.85 15.74 22.11
N CYS A 309 2.53 14.99 21.06
CA CYS A 309 1.45 15.31 20.12
C CYS A 309 0.13 14.62 20.46
N GLN A 310 0.08 13.93 21.61
CA GLN A 310 -1.05 13.10 21.98
C GLN A 310 -2.36 13.91 22.02
N GLU A 311 -2.33 15.14 22.54
CA GLU A 311 -3.52 16.01 22.60
C GLU A 311 -4.11 16.28 21.20
N TYR A 312 -3.27 16.48 20.18
CA TYR A 312 -3.74 16.76 18.82
C TYR A 312 -4.34 15.54 18.11
N PHE A 313 -3.82 14.34 18.38
CA PHE A 313 -4.26 13.11 17.70
C PHE A 313 -5.26 12.25 18.50
N ASN A 314 -5.40 12.50 19.81
CA ASN A 314 -6.35 11.80 20.68
C ASN A 314 -7.66 12.55 20.89
N GLU A 315 -7.90 13.68 20.22
CA GLU A 315 -9.25 14.23 20.19
C GLU A 315 -10.19 13.17 19.60
N MET A 316 -11.32 12.92 20.27
CA MET A 316 -12.36 12.11 19.66
C MET A 316 -12.79 12.83 18.38
N PRO A 317 -13.09 12.11 17.29
CA PRO A 317 -13.65 12.76 16.11
C PRO A 317 -14.85 13.60 16.56
N PRO A 318 -14.99 14.84 16.07
CA PRO A 318 -16.05 15.73 16.49
C PRO A 318 -17.39 15.02 16.36
N ILE A 319 -18.12 14.92 17.48
CA ILE A 319 -19.41 14.23 17.52
C ILE A 319 -20.55 15.23 17.68
N VAL A 320 -21.65 14.94 17.00
CA VAL A 320 -22.95 15.51 17.30
C VAL A 320 -23.82 14.36 17.81
N GLU A 321 -24.38 14.52 19.00
CA GLU A 321 -25.31 13.56 19.57
C GLU A 321 -26.72 14.17 19.66
N VAL A 322 -27.71 13.43 19.16
CA VAL A 322 -29.12 13.75 19.38
C VAL A 322 -29.68 12.72 20.36
N VAL A 323 -30.08 13.20 21.52
CA VAL A 323 -30.63 12.38 22.59
C VAL A 323 -32.15 12.53 22.60
N ILE A 324 -32.84 11.43 22.33
CA ILE A 324 -34.30 11.34 22.39
C ILE A 324 -34.65 10.66 23.71
N ASP A 325 -35.25 11.40 24.65
CA ASP A 325 -35.67 10.87 25.96
C ASP A 325 -36.98 10.04 25.88
N ALA A 326 -37.05 9.18 24.87
CA ALA A 326 -38.12 8.21 24.66
C ALA A 326 -37.58 6.97 23.94
N ARG A 327 -38.30 5.85 24.10
CA ARG A 327 -38.07 4.65 23.28
C ARG A 327 -38.83 4.81 21.97
N LEU A 328 -38.10 4.85 20.85
CA LEU A 328 -38.70 4.85 19.52
C LEU A 328 -39.26 3.47 19.19
N ASP A 329 -40.43 3.43 18.52
CA ASP A 329 -40.97 2.21 17.94
C ASP A 329 -40.24 1.85 16.63
N THR A 330 -40.59 0.69 16.06
CA THR A 330 -39.94 0.19 14.83
C THR A 330 -40.15 1.13 13.65
N ASP A 331 -41.31 1.76 13.54
CA ASP A 331 -41.66 2.62 12.40
C ASP A 331 -40.88 3.94 12.47
N ALA A 332 -40.77 4.54 13.65
CA ALA A 332 -39.96 5.74 13.89
C ALA A 332 -38.47 5.48 13.65
N ASN A 333 -37.94 4.33 14.09
CA ASN A 333 -36.55 3.95 13.80
C ASN A 333 -36.30 3.77 12.30
N CYS A 334 -37.22 3.14 11.57
CA CYS A 334 -37.15 3.00 10.12
C CYS A 334 -37.20 4.36 9.41
N ALA A 335 -38.09 5.25 9.84
CA ALA A 335 -38.21 6.60 9.28
C ALA A 335 -36.91 7.39 9.45
N LEU A 336 -36.32 7.40 10.65
CA LEU A 336 -35.02 8.04 10.90
C LEU A 336 -33.92 7.48 10.00
N ALA A 337 -33.81 6.15 9.90
CA ALA A 337 -32.79 5.51 9.08
C ALA A 337 -32.89 5.91 7.60
N VAL A 338 -34.12 5.92 7.04
CA VAL A 338 -34.36 6.34 5.65
C VAL A 338 -34.03 7.81 5.45
N THR A 339 -34.46 8.69 6.35
CA THR A 339 -34.20 10.12 6.24
C THR A 339 -32.71 10.43 6.29
N TYR A 340 -31.95 9.85 7.25
CA TYR A 340 -30.51 10.10 7.31
C TYR A 340 -29.74 9.49 6.15
N GLN A 341 -30.21 8.37 5.59
CA GLN A 341 -29.61 7.83 4.37
C GLN A 341 -29.80 8.77 3.18
N GLN A 342 -30.97 9.41 3.05
CA GLN A 342 -31.22 10.42 2.00
C GLN A 342 -30.36 11.66 2.20
N VAL A 343 -30.30 12.17 3.44
CA VAL A 343 -29.45 13.30 3.82
C VAL A 343 -27.99 13.01 3.51
N ALA A 344 -27.45 11.86 3.91
CA ALA A 344 -26.05 11.49 3.67
C ALA A 344 -25.73 11.45 2.16
N ARG A 345 -26.66 10.95 1.32
CA ARG A 345 -26.49 10.94 -0.14
C ARG A 345 -26.41 12.33 -0.78
N GLN A 346 -27.10 13.30 -0.21
CA GLN A 346 -27.16 14.67 -0.77
C GLN A 346 -26.10 15.59 -0.18
N CYS A 347 -25.79 15.41 1.10
CA CYS A 347 -24.82 16.23 1.82
C CYS A 347 -23.37 15.76 1.60
N GLY A 348 -23.13 14.45 1.42
CA GLY A 348 -21.80 13.87 1.24
C GLY A 348 -20.93 13.90 2.50
N PHE A 349 -20.91 15.00 3.26
CA PHE A 349 -20.10 15.18 4.49
C PHE A 349 -20.67 14.48 5.74
N LEU A 350 -21.89 13.92 5.67
CA LEU A 350 -22.54 13.15 6.75
C LEU A 350 -22.55 11.64 6.44
N ALA A 351 -21.61 11.18 5.60
CA ALA A 351 -21.42 9.76 5.34
C ALA A 351 -20.26 9.26 6.21
N PRO A 352 -20.46 8.20 7.03
CA PRO A 352 -21.65 7.37 7.15
C PRO A 352 -22.80 8.02 7.96
N PRO A 353 -24.06 7.57 7.76
CA PRO A 353 -25.22 8.00 8.56
C PRO A 353 -25.01 7.75 10.06
N PRO A 354 -25.76 8.42 10.95
CA PRO A 354 -25.56 8.34 12.39
C PRO A 354 -25.73 6.91 12.92
N GLU A 355 -24.92 6.57 13.92
CA GLU A 355 -25.10 5.37 14.72
C GLU A 355 -26.33 5.54 15.62
N ILE A 356 -27.20 4.52 15.70
CA ILE A 356 -28.45 4.57 16.46
C ILE A 356 -28.37 3.57 17.62
N GLU A 357 -28.30 4.09 18.85
CA GLU A 357 -28.32 3.29 20.07
C GLU A 357 -29.69 3.41 20.75
N ALA A 358 -30.47 2.34 20.71
CA ALA A 358 -31.80 2.29 21.32
C ALA A 358 -31.77 1.59 22.69
N HIS A 359 -31.95 2.36 23.77
CA HIS A 359 -32.13 1.86 25.13
C HIS A 359 -33.61 1.88 25.56
N LEU A 360 -33.91 1.27 26.73
CA LEU A 360 -35.28 1.15 27.25
C LEU A 360 -35.99 2.49 27.49
N ARG A 361 -35.26 3.58 27.72
CA ARG A 361 -35.80 4.92 28.04
C ARG A 361 -35.27 6.04 27.15
N ARG A 362 -34.33 5.74 26.26
CA ARG A 362 -33.59 6.74 25.50
C ARG A 362 -33.14 6.15 24.18
N THR A 363 -33.18 6.95 23.12
CA THR A 363 -32.54 6.64 21.85
C THR A 363 -31.49 7.70 21.57
N THR A 364 -30.25 7.30 21.32
CA THR A 364 -29.16 8.22 21.00
C THR A 364 -28.78 8.06 19.53
N LEU A 365 -28.67 9.18 18.82
CA LEU A 365 -28.15 9.24 17.45
C LEU A 365 -26.78 9.92 17.50
N THR A 366 -25.73 9.22 17.08
CA THR A 366 -24.36 9.73 17.13
C THR A 366 -23.82 9.94 15.72
N PHE A 367 -23.56 11.20 15.36
CA PHE A 367 -22.91 11.60 14.11
C PHE A 367 -21.43 11.81 14.40
N ARG A 368 -20.56 11.05 13.73
CA ARG A 368 -19.10 11.22 13.80
C ARG A 368 -18.63 12.01 12.58
N LEU A 369 -17.79 13.01 12.80
CA LEU A 369 -17.33 13.94 11.76
C LEU A 369 -15.82 13.86 11.59
N GLU A 370 -15.35 14.28 10.43
CA GLU A 370 -13.92 14.22 10.08
C GLU A 370 -13.19 15.51 10.42
N ARG A 371 -13.92 16.62 10.61
CA ARG A 371 -13.37 17.96 10.87
C ARG A 371 -14.31 18.78 11.74
N ASP A 372 -13.74 19.59 12.62
CA ASP A 372 -14.53 20.48 13.51
C ASP A 372 -15.43 21.46 12.73
N GLU A 373 -15.00 21.87 11.55
CA GLU A 373 -15.78 22.75 10.65
C GLU A 373 -17.17 22.16 10.30
N GLN A 374 -17.32 20.84 10.38
CA GLN A 374 -18.55 20.13 10.07
C GLN A 374 -19.53 20.11 11.26
N LEU A 375 -19.09 20.37 12.50
CA LEU A 375 -19.90 20.23 13.72
C LEU A 375 -21.23 20.95 13.63
N LEU A 376 -21.18 22.20 13.19
CA LEU A 376 -22.34 23.07 13.22
C LEU A 376 -23.39 22.67 12.19
N ILE A 377 -22.93 22.26 11.00
CA ILE A 377 -23.84 21.82 9.95
C ILE A 377 -24.39 20.43 10.25
N ALA A 378 -23.56 19.55 10.81
CA ALA A 378 -24.02 18.27 11.31
C ALA A 378 -25.08 18.45 12.40
N ALA A 379 -24.87 19.37 13.36
CA ALA A 379 -25.86 19.69 14.39
C ALA A 379 -27.18 20.21 13.81
N TYR A 380 -27.11 21.10 12.82
CA TYR A 380 -28.31 21.62 12.14
C TYR A 380 -29.10 20.52 11.42
N VAL A 381 -28.40 19.61 10.76
CA VAL A 381 -29.01 18.52 9.96
C VAL A 381 -29.45 17.35 10.85
N ALA A 382 -28.75 17.09 11.95
CA ALA A 382 -29.05 16.03 12.91
C ALA A 382 -30.43 16.17 13.55
N ILE A 383 -30.94 17.40 13.68
CA ILE A 383 -32.29 17.64 14.22
C ILE A 383 -33.36 17.74 13.13
N PHE A 384 -33.00 17.58 11.86
CA PHE A 384 -33.90 17.80 10.74
C PHE A 384 -35.17 16.92 10.74
N PRO A 385 -35.14 15.62 11.10
CA PRO A 385 -36.32 14.77 11.02
C PRO A 385 -37.42 15.05 12.07
N PHE A 386 -37.12 15.81 13.13
CA PHE A 386 -38.04 16.01 14.25
C PHE A 386 -39.02 17.16 14.00
N GLU A 387 -40.27 17.06 14.45
CA GLU A 387 -41.30 18.08 14.19
C GLU A 387 -41.01 19.44 14.86
N ASP A 388 -40.36 19.42 16.01
CA ASP A 388 -40.00 20.58 16.83
C ASP A 388 -38.68 21.27 16.40
N ASN A 389 -38.05 20.81 15.32
CA ASN A 389 -36.73 21.27 14.84
C ASN A 389 -36.61 22.78 14.63
N LYS A 390 -37.71 23.47 14.30
CA LYS A 390 -37.70 24.85 13.80
C LYS A 390 -37.09 25.82 14.79
N MET A 391 -37.45 25.70 16.07
CA MET A 391 -36.97 26.61 17.11
C MET A 391 -35.47 26.43 17.36
N THR A 392 -35.00 25.18 17.40
CA THR A 392 -33.59 24.84 17.61
C THR A 392 -32.73 25.24 16.42
N GLN A 393 -33.19 25.00 15.19
CA GLN A 393 -32.51 25.44 13.97
C GLN A 393 -32.39 26.96 13.90
N GLN A 394 -33.46 27.69 14.27
CA GLN A 394 -33.43 29.15 14.32
C GLN A 394 -32.45 29.65 15.38
N THR A 395 -32.44 29.03 16.57
CA THR A 395 -31.48 29.37 17.64
C THR A 395 -30.03 29.15 17.22
N LEU A 396 -29.73 28.06 16.50
CA LEU A 396 -28.39 27.80 15.97
C LEU A 396 -27.94 28.85 14.96
N MET A 397 -28.84 29.26 14.05
CA MET A 397 -28.55 30.32 13.06
C MET A 397 -28.41 31.70 13.72
N ASP A 398 -29.23 31.99 14.72
CA ASP A 398 -29.15 33.23 15.50
C ASP A 398 -27.83 33.30 16.27
N LEU A 399 -27.41 32.21 16.92
CA LEU A 399 -26.11 32.11 17.61
C LEU A 399 -24.95 32.36 16.65
N LEU A 400 -24.98 31.75 15.47
CA LEU A 400 -24.01 31.96 14.40
C LEU A 400 -23.88 33.43 14.00
N HIS A 401 -25.01 34.10 13.82
CA HIS A 401 -25.05 35.52 13.45
C HIS A 401 -24.68 36.46 14.61
N GLN A 402 -24.81 36.00 15.85
CA GLN A 402 -24.43 36.73 17.06
C GLN A 402 -22.94 36.62 17.41
N ILE A 403 -22.17 35.70 16.81
CA ILE A 403 -20.71 35.65 17.00
C ILE A 403 -20.12 36.96 16.47
N PRO A 404 -19.58 37.85 17.35
CA PRO A 404 -19.13 39.15 16.91
C PRO A 404 -17.89 38.98 16.02
N THR A 405 -17.93 39.48 14.79
CA THR A 405 -16.75 39.59 13.90
C THR A 405 -15.59 40.34 14.57
N GLN A 406 -15.89 41.20 15.55
CA GLN A 406 -14.91 41.88 16.39
C GLN A 406 -14.13 40.95 17.37
N LYS A 407 -14.64 39.78 17.75
CA LYS A 407 -13.87 38.79 18.54
C LYS A 407 -12.85 38.02 17.69
N LEU A 408 -13.04 37.98 16.36
CA LEU A 408 -12.15 37.37 15.37
C LEU A 408 -11.10 38.36 14.82
N SER A 409 -11.05 39.58 15.36
CA SER A 409 -10.45 40.79 14.77
C SER A 409 -8.92 40.83 14.64
N GLN A 410 -8.18 39.83 15.14
CA GLN A 410 -6.72 39.84 15.06
C GLN A 410 -6.17 39.15 13.81
N ASP A 411 -7.01 38.48 13.02
CA ASP A 411 -6.55 37.71 11.86
C ASP A 411 -7.59 37.78 10.72
N ALA A 412 -7.23 38.52 9.66
CA ALA A 412 -8.07 38.66 8.47
C ALA A 412 -8.37 37.32 7.78
N GLY A 413 -7.46 36.34 7.90
CA GLY A 413 -7.65 34.99 7.39
C GLY A 413 -8.78 34.25 8.12
N LYS A 414 -8.86 34.40 9.45
CA LYS A 414 -9.91 33.79 10.28
C LYS A 414 -11.29 34.39 10.01
N ILE A 415 -11.36 35.70 9.71
CA ILE A 415 -12.62 36.35 9.32
C ILE A 415 -13.10 35.80 7.97
N GLN A 416 -12.19 35.66 7.01
CA GLN A 416 -12.54 35.15 5.68
C GLN A 416 -12.97 33.68 5.75
N GLN A 417 -12.27 32.84 6.52
CA GLN A 417 -12.66 31.45 6.79
C GLN A 417 -14.03 31.36 7.46
N PHE A 418 -14.30 32.20 8.48
CA PHE A 418 -15.59 32.24 9.16
C PHE A 418 -16.73 32.63 8.21
N GLN A 419 -16.54 33.64 7.37
CA GLN A 419 -17.53 34.06 6.37
C GLN A 419 -17.78 32.97 5.32
N GLN A 420 -16.73 32.27 4.87
CA GLN A 420 -16.84 31.13 3.98
C GLN A 420 -17.64 29.99 4.63
N LEU A 421 -17.34 29.67 5.90
CA LEU A 421 -18.04 28.66 6.67
C LEU A 421 -19.53 28.99 6.79
N VAL A 422 -19.89 30.22 7.17
CA VAL A 422 -21.29 30.70 7.25
C VAL A 422 -22.00 30.61 5.89
N THR A 423 -21.32 30.93 4.79
CA THR A 423 -21.88 30.87 3.44
C THR A 423 -22.13 29.43 3.01
N VAL A 424 -21.14 28.55 3.19
CA VAL A 424 -21.25 27.12 2.87
C VAL A 424 -22.35 26.47 3.70
N LEU A 425 -22.41 26.77 5.01
CA LEU A 425 -23.50 26.33 5.89
C LEU A 425 -24.85 26.77 5.34
N SER A 426 -25.01 28.04 4.99
CA SER A 426 -26.30 28.58 4.50
C SER A 426 -26.74 27.91 3.20
N GLN A 427 -25.80 27.65 2.27
CA GLN A 427 -26.08 26.95 1.01
C GLN A 427 -26.49 25.50 1.25
N GLN A 428 -25.79 24.78 2.11
CA GLN A 428 -26.09 23.38 2.40
C GLN A 428 -27.39 23.24 3.21
N VAL A 429 -27.70 24.16 4.12
CA VAL A 429 -29.01 24.27 4.77
C VAL A 429 -30.13 24.42 3.75
N GLN A 430 -29.96 25.27 2.72
CA GLN A 430 -30.94 25.42 1.65
C GLN A 430 -31.10 24.13 0.82
N GLN A 431 -30.00 23.44 0.50
CA GLN A 431 -30.04 22.16 -0.19
C GLN A 431 -30.81 21.10 0.62
N VAL A 432 -30.56 21.00 1.93
CA VAL A 432 -31.25 20.06 2.84
C VAL A 432 -32.73 20.40 2.98
N ASN A 433 -33.08 21.68 3.08
CA ASN A 433 -34.49 22.10 3.14
C ASN A 433 -35.26 21.75 1.84
N ALA A 434 -34.59 21.72 0.68
CA ALA A 434 -35.20 21.28 -0.57
C ALA A 434 -35.55 19.77 -0.56
N VAL A 435 -34.91 18.96 0.29
CA VAL A 435 -35.16 17.52 0.45
C VAL A 435 -36.49 17.27 1.16
N LYS A 436 -36.91 18.17 2.06
CA LYS A 436 -38.22 18.14 2.74
C LYS A 436 -39.39 18.13 1.74
N LEU A 437 -39.19 18.64 0.52
CA LEU A 437 -40.19 18.63 -0.56
C LEU A 437 -40.30 17.27 -1.26
N LEU A 438 -39.37 16.34 -1.05
CA LEU A 438 -39.30 15.08 -1.80
C LEU A 438 -39.76 13.83 -1.03
N GLN A 439 -39.84 13.84 0.31
CA GLN A 439 -40.53 12.81 1.12
C GLN A 439 -40.45 13.15 2.61
N SER A 440 -41.59 13.42 3.26
CA SER A 440 -41.69 13.45 4.72
C SER A 440 -42.70 12.39 5.18
N ILE A 441 -42.22 11.36 5.88
CA ILE A 441 -43.07 10.63 6.84
C ILE A 441 -42.82 11.34 8.18
N PRO A 442 -43.81 12.03 8.76
CA PRO A 442 -43.66 12.68 10.06
C PRO A 442 -43.43 11.64 11.16
N ILE A 443 -42.52 11.94 12.10
CA ILE A 443 -42.27 11.17 13.32
C ILE A 443 -42.81 12.03 14.47
N ALA A 444 -43.88 11.55 15.12
CA ALA A 444 -44.60 12.25 16.19
C ALA A 444 -43.94 12.10 17.57
#